data_AF-A0A258E019-F1
#
_entry.id   AF-A0A258E019-F1
#
_cell.length_a   1.000
_cell.length_b   1.000
_cell.length_c   1.000
_cell.angle_alpha   90.00
_cell.angle_beta   90.00
_cell.angle_gamma   90.00
#
_symmetry.space_group_name_H-M   'P 1'
#
loop_
_entity.id
_entity.type
_entity.pdbx_description
1 polymer ?
#
loop_
_entity_poly.entity_id
_entity_poly.type
_entity_poly.pdbx_seq_one_letter_code
_entity_poly.pdbx_strand_id
1 'polypeptide(L)'
;TEVASRGVRLQAVCPGLTRTEIFERAGVSMEHFDPAMVMDVGDMVDAALAGLDQGELVTIPSLPDPADWDRLLAAQMALGPNLSRDTPAARFRTA
;
A
#
# COMPACT_ATOMS: atom_id res chain seq x y z
N THR A 1 -2.87 3.60 -16.37
CA THR A 1 -2.69 2.14 -16.33
C THR A 1 -2.88 1.59 -17.73
N GLU A 2 -2.30 0.44 -18.02
CA GLU A 2 -2.39 -0.29 -19.30
C GLU A 2 -3.85 -0.61 -19.70
N VAL A 3 -4.75 -0.58 -18.72
CA VAL A 3 -6.17 -0.93 -18.86
C VAL A 3 -7.11 0.27 -18.89
N ALA A 4 -6.65 1.49 -18.57
CA ALA A 4 -7.52 2.67 -18.48
C ALA A 4 -8.19 3.00 -19.84
N SER A 5 -7.46 2.86 -20.94
CA SER A 5 -7.98 3.06 -22.30
C SER A 5 -9.05 2.04 -22.70
N ARG A 6 -9.23 0.97 -21.92
CA ARG A 6 -10.23 -0.08 -22.13
C ARG A 6 -11.51 0.11 -21.30
N GLY A 7 -11.63 1.25 -20.59
CA GLY A 7 -12.77 1.53 -19.72
C GLY A 7 -12.77 0.76 -18.39
N VAL A 8 -11.64 0.13 -18.03
CA VAL A 8 -11.49 -0.60 -16.76
C VAL A 8 -10.89 0.32 -15.70
N ARG A 9 -11.55 0.40 -14.54
CA ARG A 9 -10.99 1.04 -13.33
C ARG A 9 -10.24 -0.02 -12.52
N LEU A 10 -9.04 0.34 -12.06
CA LEU A 10 -8.22 -0.50 -11.20
C LEU A 10 -8.03 0.22 -9.87
N GLN A 11 -8.13 -0.55 -8.78
CA GLN A 11 -7.83 -0.10 -7.43
C GLN A 11 -7.07 -1.21 -6.71
N ALA A 12 -6.01 -0.84 -6.01
CA ALA A 12 -5.34 -1.70 -5.05
C ALA A 12 -5.80 -1.29 -3.64
N VAL A 13 -6.39 -2.22 -2.89
CA VAL A 13 -6.78 -2.00 -1.50
C VAL A 13 -5.74 -2.65 -0.60
N CYS A 14 -5.13 -1.84 0.28
CA CYS A 14 -4.03 -2.23 1.15
C CYS A 14 -4.44 -2.09 2.63
N PRO A 15 -5.21 -3.05 3.17
CA PRO A 15 -5.66 -2.98 4.55
C PRO A 15 -4.54 -3.32 5.56
N GLY A 16 -4.67 -2.77 6.77
CA GLY A 16 -3.91 -3.21 7.94
C GLY A 16 -4.55 -4.44 8.62
N LEU A 17 -4.36 -4.58 9.94
CA LEU A 17 -5.03 -5.63 10.70
C LEU A 17 -6.55 -5.40 10.64
N THR A 18 -7.26 -6.35 10.04
CA THR A 18 -8.72 -6.28 9.86
C THR A 18 -9.37 -7.49 10.51
N ARG A 19 -10.41 -7.26 11.32
CA ARG A 19 -11.13 -8.30 12.07
C ARG A 19 -11.84 -9.29 11.15
N THR A 20 -11.13 -10.37 10.78
CA THR A 20 -11.61 -11.44 9.89
C THR A 20 -11.07 -12.79 10.36
N GLU A 21 -11.60 -13.89 9.82
CA GLU A 21 -11.20 -15.25 10.21
C GLU A 21 -9.80 -15.65 9.72
N ILE A 22 -9.12 -14.81 8.92
CA ILE A 22 -7.82 -15.15 8.32
C ILE A 22 -6.74 -15.43 9.38
N PHE A 23 -6.79 -14.75 10.53
CA PHE A 23 -5.84 -14.93 11.62
C PHE A 23 -6.11 -16.22 12.39
N GLU A 24 -7.39 -16.50 12.69
CA GLU A 24 -7.78 -17.76 13.32
C GLU A 24 -7.37 -18.97 12.46
N ARG A 25 -7.59 -18.89 11.14
CA ARG A 25 -7.15 -19.92 10.18
C ARG A 25 -5.63 -20.08 10.12
N ALA A 26 -4.88 -19.02 10.41
CA ALA A 26 -3.42 -19.04 10.52
C ALA A 26 -2.92 -19.49 11.90
N GLY A 27 -3.81 -19.84 12.84
CA GLY A 27 -3.46 -20.20 14.21
C GLY A 27 -3.05 -19.01 15.08
N VAL A 28 -3.39 -17.78 14.66
CA VAL A 28 -3.08 -16.54 15.37
C VAL A 28 -4.36 -15.98 15.99
N SER A 29 -4.41 -15.89 17.32
CA SER A 29 -5.51 -15.18 18.00
C SER A 29 -5.38 -13.68 17.77
N MET A 30 -6.48 -13.05 17.36
CA MET A 30 -6.55 -11.60 17.21
C MET A 30 -6.44 -10.85 18.54
N GLU A 31 -6.71 -11.52 19.65
CA GLU A 31 -6.62 -10.94 21.00
C GLU A 31 -5.20 -10.55 21.39
N HIS A 32 -4.18 -11.03 20.66
CA HIS A 32 -2.78 -10.68 20.90
C HIS A 32 -2.38 -9.34 20.26
N PHE A 33 -3.22 -8.76 19.40
CA PHE A 33 -2.95 -7.46 18.79
C PHE A 33 -3.52 -6.32 19.62
N ASP A 34 -2.87 -5.15 19.55
CA ASP A 34 -3.42 -3.93 20.13
C ASP A 34 -4.78 -3.63 19.48
N PRO A 35 -5.89 -3.54 20.25
CA PRO A 35 -7.20 -3.23 19.71
C PRO A 35 -7.23 -1.92 18.89
N ALA A 36 -6.36 -0.96 19.19
CA ALA A 36 -6.26 0.29 18.44
C ALA A 36 -5.69 0.12 17.02
N MET A 37 -5.06 -1.02 16.72
CA MET A 37 -4.54 -1.35 15.39
C MET A 37 -5.50 -2.22 14.56
N VAL A 38 -6.57 -2.73 15.15
CA VAL A 38 -7.49 -3.67 14.50
C VAL A 38 -8.75 -2.94 14.03
N MET A 39 -8.89 -2.81 12.71
CA MET A 39 -10.07 -2.24 12.07
C MET A 39 -11.20 -3.27 11.96
N ASP A 40 -12.45 -2.83 12.10
CA ASP A 40 -13.60 -3.67 11.79
C ASP A 40 -13.70 -3.93 10.28
N VAL A 41 -14.21 -5.10 9.89
CA VAL A 41 -14.33 -5.46 8.47
C VAL A 41 -15.32 -4.56 7.73
N GLY A 42 -16.39 -4.10 8.39
CA GLY A 42 -17.36 -3.17 7.81
C GLY A 42 -16.70 -1.84 7.45
N ASP A 43 -16.03 -1.23 8.43
CA ASP A 43 -15.33 0.04 8.25
C ASP A 43 -14.24 -0.05 7.17
N MET A 44 -13.50 -1.16 7.13
CA MET A 44 -12.46 -1.39 6.13
C MET A 44 -13.04 -1.42 4.71
N VAL A 45 -14.16 -2.13 4.51
CA VAL A 45 -14.83 -2.23 3.21
C VAL A 45 -15.46 -0.90 2.81
N ASP A 46 -16.10 -0.19 3.74
CA ASP A 46 -16.69 1.12 3.48
C ASP A 46 -15.62 2.13 3.04
N ALA A 47 -14.47 2.15 3.72
CA ALA A 47 -13.33 2.97 3.33
C ALA A 47 -12.77 2.58 1.94
N ALA A 48 -12.66 1.28 1.66
CA ALA A 48 -12.19 0.79 0.36
C ALA A 48 -13.12 1.22 -0.79
N LEU A 49 -14.43 1.11 -0.60
CA LEU A 49 -15.42 1.54 -1.59
C LEU A 49 -15.45 3.06 -1.74
N ALA A 50 -15.32 3.81 -0.65
CA ALA A 50 -15.20 5.27 -0.71
C ALA A 50 -13.96 5.71 -1.52
N GLY A 51 -12.83 5.03 -1.36
CA GLY A 51 -11.63 5.28 -2.18
C GLY A 51 -11.85 4.94 -3.65
N LEU A 52 -12.60 3.86 -3.93
CA LEU A 52 -12.95 3.47 -5.31
C LEU A 52 -13.79 4.53 -6.00
N ASP A 53 -14.80 5.06 -5.29
CA ASP A 53 -15.69 6.10 -5.79
C ASP A 53 -14.94 7.40 -6.06
N GLN A 54 -14.01 7.77 -5.18
CA GLN A 54 -13.10 8.92 -5.34
C GLN A 54 -12.08 8.74 -6.48
N GLY A 55 -11.94 7.52 -7.00
CA GLY A 55 -11.04 7.22 -8.11
C GLY A 55 -9.59 7.01 -7.68
N GLU A 56 -9.35 6.67 -6.41
CA GLU A 56 -8.02 6.30 -5.93
C GLU A 56 -7.52 5.04 -6.64
N LEU A 57 -6.27 5.08 -7.11
CA LEU A 57 -5.60 3.90 -7.65
C LEU A 57 -5.13 2.95 -6.54
N VAL A 58 -4.73 3.52 -5.39
CA VAL A 58 -4.25 2.79 -4.22
C VAL A 58 -4.96 3.38 -3.00
N THR A 59 -5.72 2.55 -2.30
CA THR A 59 -6.48 2.94 -1.11
C THR A 59 -5.91 2.19 0.09
N ILE A 60 -5.46 2.94 1.09
CA ILE A 60 -4.89 2.43 2.34
C ILE A 60 -5.81 2.88 3.48
N PRO A 61 -6.82 2.08 3.89
CA PRO A 61 -7.87 2.52 4.81
C PRO A 61 -7.37 3.10 6.14
N SER A 62 -6.23 2.61 6.62
CA SER A 62 -5.65 3.03 7.91
C SER A 62 -4.64 4.18 7.79
N LEU A 63 -4.35 4.69 6.58
CA LEU A 63 -3.39 5.79 6.39
C LEU A 63 -4.11 7.13 6.55
N PRO A 64 -3.78 7.96 7.56
CA PRO A 64 -4.53 9.18 7.81
C PRO A 64 -4.24 10.30 6.80
N ASP A 65 -2.98 10.43 6.36
CA ASP A 65 -2.55 11.45 5.41
C ASP A 65 -2.16 10.79 4.07
N PRO A 66 -2.94 10.98 2.98
CA PRO A 66 -2.60 10.43 1.67
C PRO A 66 -1.27 10.97 1.12
N ALA A 67 -0.79 12.13 1.58
CA ALA A 67 0.48 12.68 1.12
C ALA A 67 1.69 11.85 1.57
N ASP A 68 1.56 10.98 2.58
CA ASP A 68 2.61 10.02 2.93
C ASP A 68 2.86 9.01 1.79
N TRP A 69 1.79 8.55 1.14
CA TRP A 69 1.90 7.63 0.00
C TRP A 69 2.56 8.30 -1.21
N ASP A 70 2.17 9.55 -1.51
CA ASP A 70 2.79 10.32 -2.60
C ASP A 70 4.28 10.56 -2.35
N ARG A 71 4.67 10.84 -1.11
CA ARG A 71 6.07 11.01 -0.73
C ARG A 71 6.89 9.73 -0.92
N LEU A 72 6.33 8.57 -0.57
CA LEU A 72 6.97 7.28 -0.81
C LEU A 72 7.22 7.05 -2.31
N LEU A 73 6.21 7.28 -3.14
CA LEU A 73 6.32 7.11 -4.59
C LEU A 73 7.33 8.09 -5.20
N ALA A 74 7.31 9.35 -4.78
CA ALA A 74 8.28 10.35 -5.22
C ALA A 74 9.72 9.94 -4.87
N ALA A 75 9.95 9.41 -3.66
CA ALA A 75 11.26 8.91 -3.25
C ALA A 75 11.70 7.71 -4.09
N GLN A 76 10.79 6.77 -4.37
CA GLN A 76 11.07 5.63 -5.24
C GLN A 76 11.45 6.08 -6.67
N MET A 77 10.69 7.03 -7.24
CA MET A 77 10.96 7.57 -8.58
C MET A 77 12.29 8.32 -8.66
N ALA A 78 12.71 8.99 -7.59
CA ALA A 78 13.99 9.71 -7.52
C ALA A 78 15.21 8.79 -7.69
N LEU A 79 15.07 7.48 -7.46
CA LEU A 79 16.14 6.51 -7.73
C LEU A 79 16.38 6.30 -9.23
N GLY A 80 15.33 6.44 -10.06
CA GLY A 80 15.33 6.09 -11.49
C GLY A 80 16.57 6.51 -12.28
N PRO A 81 17.00 7.79 -12.23
CA PRO A 81 18.19 8.27 -12.94
C PRO A 81 19.52 7.59 -12.56
N ASN A 82 19.55 6.84 -11.45
CA ASN A 82 20.75 6.23 -10.89
C ASN A 82 20.74 4.70 -10.90
N LEU A 83 19.65 4.06 -11.35
CA LEU A 83 19.51 2.60 -11.33
C LEU A 83 20.12 1.88 -12.55
N SER A 84 20.48 2.61 -13.61
CA SER A 84 21.12 2.05 -14.80
C SER A 84 22.32 2.90 -15.19
N ARG A 85 23.50 2.52 -14.70
CA ARG A 85 24.80 3.10 -15.06
C ARG A 85 25.65 2.00 -15.69
N ASP A 86 26.50 2.38 -16.63
CA ASP A 86 27.44 1.48 -17.32
C ASP A 86 28.61 1.04 -16.44
N THR A 87 28.76 1.66 -15.27
CA THR A 87 29.84 1.40 -14.32
C THR A 87 29.30 1.29 -12.89
N PRO A 88 29.93 0.47 -12.03
CA PRO A 88 29.57 0.40 -10.62
C PRO A 88 29.72 1.75 -9.92
N ALA A 89 28.81 2.04 -8.99
CA ALA A 89 28.89 3.23 -8.16
C ALA A 89 30.22 3.30 -7.40
N ALA A 90 30.76 4.52 -7.24
CA ALA A 90 32.07 4.74 -6.64
C ALA A 90 32.26 4.07 -5.27
N ARG A 91 31.18 3.95 -4.47
CA ARG A 91 31.19 3.27 -3.15
C ARG A 91 31.62 1.79 -3.18
N PHE A 92 31.70 1.17 -4.36
CA PHE A 92 32.10 -0.23 -4.53
C PHE A 92 33.53 -0.40 -5.04
N ARG A 93 34.27 0.69 -5.28
CA ARG A 93 35.68 0.60 -5.64
C ARG A 93 36.49 0.40 -4.36
N THR A 94 36.90 -0.83 -4.09
CA THR A 94 37.89 -1.16 -3.06
C THR A 94 39.27 -0.63 -3.48
N ALA A 95 40.07 -0.20 -2.49
CA ALA A 95 41.45 0.26 -2.72
C ALA A 95 42.35 -0.85 -3.30
#